data_AF-A0A7S4BXG1-F1
#
_entry.id   AF-A0A7S4BXG1-F1
#
_cell.length_a   1.000
_cell.length_b   1.000
_cell.length_c   1.000
_cell.angle_alpha   90.00
_cell.angle_beta   90.00
_cell.angle_gamma   90.00
#
_symmetry.space_group_name_H-M   'P 1'
#
loop_
_entity.id
_entity.type
_entity.pdbx_description
1 polymer ?
#
loop_
_entity_poly.entity_id
_entity_poly.type
_entity_poly.pdbx_seq_one_letter_code
_entity_poly.pdbx_strand_id
1 'polypeptide(L)'
;CAVIGECSRATGLAFAESAANLLPPLLKLLRGASVMVIADAANECVRQMLTHTRAPALLSPLLAGAANRDASTALRCRCVTYLHLSLTTYSTETLHAHASPIGDAIVGALSDAGADVRSAARDAFHQFESRFAVLAARLRERLPAPARKML
;
A
#
# COMPACT_ATOMS: atom_id res chain seq x y z
N CYS A 1 1.58 -19.32 -0.30
CA CYS A 1 2.41 -18.13 0.02
C CYS A 1 3.88 -18.33 -0.34
N ALA A 2 4.60 -19.27 0.28
CA ALA A 2 6.04 -19.45 0.03
C ALA A 2 6.42 -19.60 -1.46
N VAL A 3 5.73 -20.49 -2.19
CA VAL A 3 5.96 -20.70 -3.63
C VAL A 3 5.68 -19.44 -4.46
N ILE A 4 4.58 -18.72 -4.17
CA ILE A 4 4.23 -17.47 -4.85
C ILE A 4 5.33 -16.42 -4.66
N GLY A 5 5.84 -16.31 -3.43
CA GLY A 5 6.96 -15.44 -3.10
C GLY A 5 8.24 -15.79 -3.86
N GLU A 6 8.56 -17.08 -3.99
CA GLU A 6 9.71 -17.54 -4.80
C GLU A 6 9.51 -17.27 -6.29
N CYS A 7 8.32 -17.51 -6.84
CA CYS A 7 8.03 -17.18 -8.23
C CYS A 7 8.21 -15.69 -8.51
N SER A 8 7.72 -14.82 -7.61
CA SER A 8 7.91 -13.37 -7.72
C SER A 8 9.39 -12.99 -7.65
N ARG A 9 10.17 -13.57 -6.72
CA ARG A 9 11.63 -13.39 -6.63
C ARG A 9 12.36 -13.79 -7.91
N ALA A 10 12.09 -15.00 -8.40
CA ALA A 10 12.83 -15.60 -9.50
C ALA A 10 12.54 -14.96 -10.85
N THR A 11 11.29 -14.51 -11.07
CA THR A 11 10.82 -14.04 -12.39
C THR A 11 10.55 -12.53 -12.44
N GLY A 12 10.52 -11.84 -11.30
CA GLY A 12 10.36 -10.39 -11.23
C GLY A 12 9.11 -9.91 -11.95
N LEU A 13 9.29 -9.03 -12.94
CA LEU A 13 8.20 -8.41 -13.71
C LEU A 13 7.43 -9.42 -14.58
N ALA A 14 8.04 -10.54 -14.99
CA ALA A 14 7.33 -11.59 -15.73
C ALA A 14 6.21 -12.24 -14.89
N PHE A 15 6.25 -12.11 -13.56
CA PHE A 15 5.18 -12.54 -12.67
C PHE A 15 4.00 -11.57 -12.58
N ALA A 16 4.01 -10.44 -13.28
CA ALA A 16 3.06 -9.33 -13.08
C ALA A 16 1.59 -9.76 -13.20
N GLU A 17 1.24 -10.53 -14.22
CA GLU A 17 -0.13 -10.99 -14.45
C GLU A 17 -0.59 -11.93 -13.34
N SER A 18 0.23 -12.93 -12.99
CA SER A 18 -0.06 -13.84 -11.88
C SER A 18 -0.17 -13.09 -10.55
N ALA A 19 0.72 -12.14 -10.30
CA ALA A 19 0.71 -11.31 -9.11
C ALA A 19 -0.58 -10.48 -9.01
N ALA A 20 -1.04 -9.89 -10.10
CA ALA A 20 -2.28 -9.11 -10.16
C ALA A 20 -3.50 -10.00 -9.86
N ASN A 21 -3.52 -11.24 -10.36
CA ASN A 21 -4.60 -12.19 -10.11
C ASN A 21 -4.59 -12.75 -8.67
N LEU A 22 -3.40 -12.90 -8.07
CA LEU A 22 -3.23 -13.46 -6.72
C LEU A 22 -3.38 -12.42 -5.61
N LEU A 23 -3.19 -11.13 -5.89
CA LEU A 23 -3.25 -10.09 -4.86
C LEU A 23 -4.65 -9.96 -4.21
N PRO A 24 -5.78 -9.88 -4.96
CA PRO A 24 -7.11 -9.80 -4.34
C PRO A 24 -7.45 -10.93 -3.36
N PRO A 25 -7.24 -12.23 -3.68
CA PRO A 25 -7.49 -13.29 -2.70
C PRO A 25 -6.53 -13.22 -1.49
N LEU A 26 -5.27 -12.79 -1.66
CA LEU A 26 -4.37 -12.55 -0.54
C LEU A 26 -4.88 -11.43 0.39
N LEU A 27 -5.37 -10.33 -0.16
CA LEU A 27 -5.98 -9.25 0.62
C LEU A 27 -7.26 -9.71 1.34
N LYS A 28 -8.06 -10.59 0.71
CA LYS A 28 -9.22 -11.20 1.35
C LYS A 28 -8.83 -12.08 2.54
N LEU A 29 -7.75 -12.86 2.42
CA LEU A 29 -7.20 -13.63 3.54
C LEU A 29 -6.76 -12.70 4.68
N LEU A 30 -6.04 -11.62 4.37
CA LEU A 30 -5.61 -10.63 5.36
C LEU A 30 -6.78 -9.91 6.06
N ARG A 31 -7.94 -9.80 5.41
CA ARG A 31 -9.14 -9.19 5.99
C ARG A 31 -9.76 -10.02 7.12
N GLY A 32 -9.80 -11.34 6.94
CA GLY A 32 -10.64 -12.24 7.74
C GLY A 32 -9.90 -13.43 8.37
N ALA A 33 -8.58 -13.51 8.24
CA ALA A 33 -7.81 -14.58 8.86
C ALA A 33 -7.89 -14.48 10.39
N SER A 34 -8.56 -15.46 11.01
CA SER A 34 -8.57 -15.67 12.46
C SER A 34 -7.30 -16.36 12.96
N VAL A 35 -6.55 -16.99 12.06
CA VAL A 35 -5.30 -17.70 12.37
C VAL A 35 -4.11 -16.83 12.00
N MET A 36 -3.34 -16.39 13.00
CA MET A 36 -2.19 -15.49 12.82
C MET A 36 -1.19 -16.01 11.78
N VAL A 37 -0.84 -17.30 11.81
CA VAL A 37 0.14 -17.87 10.87
C VAL A 37 -0.30 -17.72 9.41
N ILE A 38 -1.61 -17.75 9.13
CA ILE A 38 -2.15 -17.56 7.78
C ILE A 38 -2.02 -16.09 7.37
N ALA A 39 -2.36 -15.17 8.29
CA ALA A 39 -2.24 -13.73 8.06
C ALA A 39 -0.78 -13.33 7.82
N ASP A 40 0.16 -13.87 8.59
CA ASP A 40 1.59 -13.54 8.48
C ASP A 40 2.19 -14.11 7.19
N ALA A 41 1.84 -15.35 6.83
CA ALA A 41 2.26 -15.92 5.56
C ALA A 41 1.72 -15.15 4.35
N ALA A 42 0.46 -14.71 4.39
CA ALA A 42 -0.12 -13.89 3.34
C ALA A 42 0.53 -12.49 3.27
N ASN A 43 0.83 -11.90 4.43
CA ASN A 43 1.50 -10.61 4.53
C ASN A 43 2.88 -10.63 3.88
N GLU A 44 3.69 -11.62 4.26
CA GLU A 44 5.03 -11.77 3.69
C GLU A 44 4.97 -12.05 2.19
N CYS A 45 4.00 -12.85 1.74
CA CYS A 45 3.76 -13.10 0.32
C CYS A 45 3.50 -11.78 -0.45
N VAL A 46 2.63 -10.91 0.06
CA VAL A 46 2.33 -9.62 -0.58
C VAL A 46 3.57 -8.72 -0.58
N ARG A 47 4.32 -8.66 0.52
CA ARG A 47 5.56 -7.86 0.60
C ARG A 47 6.58 -8.32 -0.44
N GLN A 48 6.76 -9.62 -0.62
CA GLN A 48 7.66 -10.18 -1.64
C GLN A 48 7.18 -9.84 -3.04
N MET A 49 5.88 -9.96 -3.32
CA MET A 49 5.31 -9.58 -4.61
C MET A 49 5.58 -8.11 -4.95
N LEU A 50 5.35 -7.20 -4.02
CA LEU A 50 5.63 -5.77 -4.22
C LEU A 50 7.13 -5.51 -4.40
N THR A 51 7.96 -6.16 -3.60
CA THR A 51 9.41 -5.96 -3.63
C THR A 51 10.04 -6.47 -4.93
N HIS A 52 9.61 -7.61 -5.47
CA HIS A 52 10.29 -8.24 -6.61
C HIS A 52 9.59 -8.00 -7.95
N THR A 53 8.25 -8.03 -7.99
CA THR A 53 7.51 -7.88 -9.26
C THR A 53 7.34 -6.42 -9.67
N ARG A 54 7.14 -5.50 -8.72
CA ARG A 54 7.08 -4.05 -8.96
C ARG A 54 6.08 -3.58 -10.05
N ALA A 55 4.99 -4.33 -10.24
CA ALA A 55 4.03 -4.04 -11.31
C ALA A 55 3.00 -2.97 -10.89
N PRO A 56 2.69 -1.97 -11.75
CA PRO A 56 1.65 -0.97 -11.48
C PRO A 56 0.26 -1.57 -11.21
N ALA A 57 -0.06 -2.71 -11.84
CA ALA A 57 -1.33 -3.40 -11.66
C ALA A 57 -1.62 -3.81 -10.21
N LEU A 58 -0.59 -3.93 -9.36
CA LEU A 58 -0.73 -4.23 -7.94
C LEU A 58 -1.23 -3.02 -7.13
N LEU A 59 -1.12 -1.80 -7.64
CA LEU A 59 -1.44 -0.58 -6.88
C LEU A 59 -2.96 -0.42 -6.71
N SER A 60 -3.77 -0.72 -7.73
CA SER A 60 -5.23 -0.53 -7.66
C SER A 60 -5.91 -1.35 -6.56
N PRO A 61 -5.62 -2.66 -6.36
CA PRO A 61 -6.14 -3.40 -5.21
C PRO A 61 -5.69 -2.84 -3.86
N LEU A 62 -4.45 -2.35 -3.76
CA LEU A 62 -3.93 -1.74 -2.53
C LEU A 62 -4.66 -0.44 -2.19
N LEU A 63 -4.89 0.42 -3.18
CA LEU A 63 -5.67 1.66 -3.02
C LEU A 63 -7.09 1.36 -2.55
N ALA A 64 -7.72 0.32 -3.11
CA ALA A 64 -9.05 -0.11 -2.69
C ALA A 64 -9.07 -0.61 -1.23
N GLY A 65 -8.04 -1.34 -0.79
CA GLY A 65 -7.92 -1.84 0.58
C GLY A 65 -7.47 -0.80 1.60
N ALA A 66 -6.80 0.28 1.18
CA ALA A 66 -6.40 1.40 2.05
C ALA A 66 -7.56 2.38 2.31
N ALA A 67 -8.61 2.35 1.49
CA ALA A 67 -9.72 3.29 1.60
C ALA A 67 -10.52 3.11 2.89
N ASN A 68 -10.93 4.23 3.50
CA ASN A 68 -11.68 4.29 4.77
C ASN A 68 -13.03 3.54 4.72
N ARG A 69 -13.54 3.22 3.53
CA ARG A 69 -14.76 2.40 3.34
C ARG A 69 -14.57 0.92 3.70
N ASP A 70 -13.33 0.43 3.77
CA ASP A 70 -13.07 -0.95 4.17
C ASP A 70 -13.25 -1.09 5.70
N ALA A 71 -14.11 -2.03 6.12
CA ALA A 71 -14.42 -2.22 7.54
C ALA A 71 -13.22 -2.71 8.36
N SER A 72 -12.22 -3.36 7.74
CA SER A 72 -11.08 -3.93 8.46
C SER A 72 -9.96 -2.92 8.66
N THR A 73 -9.87 -2.36 9.88
CA THR A 73 -8.76 -1.46 10.27
C THR A 73 -7.39 -2.11 10.06
N ALA A 74 -7.27 -3.41 10.32
CA ALA A 74 -6.04 -4.17 10.07
C ALA A 74 -5.68 -4.20 8.58
N LEU A 75 -6.66 -4.41 7.70
CA LEU A 75 -6.42 -4.38 6.25
C LEU A 75 -6.04 -2.99 5.77
N ARG A 76 -6.73 -1.94 6.24
CA ARG A 76 -6.39 -0.55 5.90
C ARG A 76 -4.96 -0.21 6.28
N CYS A 77 -4.55 -0.55 7.50
CA CYS A 77 -3.18 -0.35 7.98
C CYS A 77 -2.14 -1.07 7.10
N ARG A 78 -2.38 -2.36 6.78
CA ARG A 78 -1.49 -3.14 5.91
C ARG A 78 -1.42 -2.54 4.51
N CYS A 79 -2.54 -2.15 3.91
CA CYS A 79 -2.57 -1.56 2.58
C CYS A 79 -1.83 -0.21 2.52
N VAL A 80 -1.98 0.65 3.53
CA VAL A 80 -1.18 1.89 3.64
C VAL A 80 0.31 1.57 3.77
N THR A 81 0.67 0.56 4.56
CA THR A 81 2.05 0.08 4.68
C THR A 81 2.60 -0.48 3.35
N TYR A 82 1.76 -1.15 2.57
CA TYR A 82 2.12 -1.65 1.24
C TYR A 82 2.28 -0.52 0.22
N LEU A 83 1.49 0.55 0.31
CA LEU A 83 1.68 1.77 -0.50
C LEU A 83 3.01 2.44 -0.14
N HIS A 84 3.35 2.55 1.14
CA HIS A 84 4.67 3.02 1.58
C HIS A 84 5.80 2.15 0.98
N LEU A 85 5.71 0.82 1.10
CA LEU A 85 6.68 -0.10 0.50
C LEU A 85 6.81 0.11 -1.02
N SER A 86 5.69 0.30 -1.72
CA SER A 86 5.67 0.54 -3.17
C SER A 86 6.37 1.86 -3.51
N LEU A 87 6.12 2.92 -2.73
CA LEU A 87 6.82 4.20 -2.87
C LEU A 87 8.34 4.08 -2.62
N THR A 88 8.78 3.18 -1.73
CA THR A 88 10.21 2.93 -1.49
C THR A 88 10.86 2.11 -2.60
N THR A 89 10.13 1.14 -3.18
CA THR A 89 10.73 0.08 -4.02
C THR A 89 10.53 0.27 -5.52
N TYR A 90 9.51 1.00 -5.96
CA TYR A 90 9.19 1.17 -7.38
C TYR A 90 9.96 2.37 -7.95
N SER A 91 10.09 2.43 -9.28
CA SER A 91 10.62 3.63 -9.95
C SER A 91 9.58 4.75 -9.98
N THR A 92 10.02 6.00 -10.12
CA THR A 92 9.09 7.15 -10.19
C THR A 92 8.23 7.08 -11.46
N GLU A 93 8.78 6.57 -12.55
CA GLU A 93 8.08 6.37 -13.82
C GLU A 93 6.92 5.37 -13.66
N THR A 94 7.19 4.22 -13.03
CA THR A 94 6.18 3.19 -12.73
C THR A 94 5.02 3.72 -11.89
N LEU A 95 5.33 4.63 -10.96
CA LEU A 95 4.35 5.20 -10.02
C LEU A 95 3.60 6.41 -10.60
N HIS A 96 4.08 7.03 -11.68
CA HIS A 96 3.59 8.33 -12.14
C HIS A 96 2.08 8.35 -12.38
N ALA A 97 1.53 7.34 -13.06
CA ALA A 97 0.09 7.22 -13.34
C ALA A 97 -0.77 7.05 -12.07
N HIS A 98 -0.18 6.59 -10.97
CA HIS A 98 -0.85 6.34 -9.69
C HIS A 98 -0.48 7.37 -8.61
N ALA A 99 0.35 8.37 -8.92
CA ALA A 99 0.85 9.31 -7.92
C ALA A 99 -0.28 10.09 -7.24
N SER A 100 -1.25 10.61 -8.00
CA SER A 100 -2.40 11.31 -7.40
C SER A 100 -3.29 10.37 -6.58
N PRO A 101 -3.74 9.20 -7.09
CA PRO A 101 -4.50 8.24 -6.28
C PRO A 101 -3.78 7.79 -5.00
N ILE A 102 -2.47 7.55 -5.04
CA ILE A 102 -1.67 7.19 -3.87
C ILE A 102 -1.66 8.34 -2.86
N GLY A 103 -1.42 9.57 -3.32
CA GLY A 103 -1.43 10.74 -2.46
C GLY A 103 -2.79 10.97 -1.79
N ASP A 104 -3.89 10.89 -2.53
CA ASP A 104 -5.24 11.03 -1.99
C ASP A 104 -5.57 9.91 -0.98
N ALA A 105 -5.13 8.67 -1.23
CA ALA A 105 -5.31 7.56 -0.29
C ALA A 105 -4.53 7.76 1.02
N ILE A 106 -3.28 8.21 0.95
CA ILE A 106 -2.46 8.52 2.12
C ILE A 106 -3.10 9.66 2.93
N VAL A 107 -3.54 10.73 2.26
CA VAL A 107 -4.23 11.85 2.89
C VAL A 107 -5.51 11.41 3.60
N GLY A 108 -6.32 10.55 2.97
CA GLY A 108 -7.50 9.97 3.59
C GLY A 108 -7.19 9.14 4.83
N ALA A 109 -6.08 8.39 4.80
CA ALA A 109 -5.62 7.54 5.89
C ALA A 109 -5.03 8.33 7.09
N LEU A 110 -4.53 9.56 6.88
CA LEU A 110 -4.08 10.44 7.99
C LEU A 110 -5.21 10.81 8.96
N SER A 111 -6.46 10.77 8.48
CA SER A 111 -7.66 11.03 9.28
C SER A 111 -8.42 9.75 9.64
N ASP A 112 -7.81 8.58 9.49
CA ASP A 112 -8.43 7.30 9.84
C ASP A 112 -8.73 7.20 11.34
N ALA A 113 -9.80 6.48 11.71
CA ALA A 113 -10.15 6.24 13.10
C ALA A 113 -9.09 5.42 13.86
N GLY A 114 -8.41 4.48 13.17
CA GLY A 114 -7.36 3.64 13.73
C GLY A 114 -6.02 4.38 13.88
N ALA A 115 -5.47 4.39 15.09
CA ALA A 115 -4.18 5.04 15.38
C ALA A 115 -3.03 4.45 14.56
N ASP A 116 -3.02 3.12 14.38
CA ASP A 116 -1.99 2.42 13.59
C ASP A 116 -2.05 2.81 12.11
N VAL A 117 -3.26 2.99 11.56
CA VAL A 117 -3.46 3.43 10.17
C VAL A 117 -2.91 4.85 10.00
N ARG A 118 -3.22 5.76 10.94
CA ARG A 118 -2.66 7.12 10.93
C ARG A 118 -1.14 7.11 11.04
N SER A 119 -0.57 6.17 11.80
CA SER A 119 0.89 6.03 11.91
C SER A 119 1.51 5.61 10.59
N ALA A 120 1.01 4.52 9.99
CA ALA A 120 1.47 4.06 8.68
C ALA A 120 1.30 5.14 7.60
N ALA A 121 0.25 5.95 7.68
CA ALA A 121 -0.01 7.04 6.74
C ALA A 121 1.02 8.17 6.84
N ARG A 122 1.54 8.48 8.04
CA ARG A 122 2.62 9.48 8.19
C ARG A 122 3.90 9.01 7.52
N ASP A 123 4.30 7.76 7.76
CA ASP A 123 5.48 7.17 7.13
C ASP A 123 5.32 7.15 5.60
N ALA A 124 4.14 6.75 5.12
CA ALA A 124 3.80 6.79 3.70
C ALA A 124 3.84 8.21 3.11
N PHE A 125 3.38 9.23 3.85
CA PHE A 125 3.38 10.61 3.41
C PHE A 125 4.80 11.16 3.25
N HIS A 126 5.69 10.95 4.22
CA HIS A 126 7.07 11.40 4.11
C HIS A 126 7.79 10.76 2.91
N GLN A 127 7.57 9.46 2.70
CA GLN A 127 8.11 8.79 1.52
C GLN A 127 7.49 9.34 0.22
N PHE A 128 6.18 9.63 0.20
CA PHE A 128 5.51 10.24 -0.95
C PHE A 128 6.08 11.64 -1.26
N GLU A 129 6.28 12.46 -0.24
CA GLU A 129 6.85 13.81 -0.36
C GLU A 129 8.25 13.79 -0.95
N SER A 130 9.08 12.83 -0.52
CA SER A 130 10.44 12.67 -1.07
C SER A 130 10.45 12.38 -2.59
N ARG A 131 9.37 11.82 -3.15
CA ARG A 131 9.28 11.41 -4.56
C ARG A 131 8.45 12.35 -5.42
N PHE A 132 7.43 12.98 -4.84
CA PHE A 132 6.43 13.78 -5.53
C PHE A 132 6.19 15.12 -4.81
N ALA A 133 7.27 15.85 -4.50
CA ALA A 133 7.23 17.05 -3.67
C ALA A 133 6.16 18.08 -4.10
N VAL A 134 5.98 18.32 -5.40
CA VAL A 134 4.97 19.26 -5.92
C VAL A 134 3.54 18.77 -5.63
N LEU A 135 3.26 17.46 -5.80
CA LEU A 135 1.95 16.89 -5.48
C LEU A 135 1.74 16.88 -3.96
N ALA A 136 2.76 16.53 -3.18
CA ALA A 136 2.70 16.51 -1.72
C ALA A 136 2.39 17.89 -1.15
N ALA A 137 3.01 18.95 -1.66
CA ALA A 137 2.72 20.33 -1.26
C ALA A 137 1.24 20.69 -1.47
N ARG A 138 0.69 20.39 -2.65
CA ARG A 138 -0.74 20.61 -2.97
C ARG A 138 -1.67 19.80 -2.07
N LEU A 139 -1.29 18.56 -1.74
CA LEU A 139 -2.07 17.71 -0.83
C LEU A 139 -2.04 18.24 0.60
N ARG A 140 -0.91 18.79 1.05
CA ARG A 140 -0.74 19.34 2.41
C ARG A 140 -1.64 20.54 2.68
N GLU A 141 -1.91 21.34 1.65
CA GLU A 141 -2.87 22.45 1.71
C GLU A 141 -4.31 21.98 1.91
N ARG A 142 -4.66 20.81 1.36
CA ARG A 142 -5.99 20.19 1.47
C ARG A 142 -6.23 19.50 2.81
N LEU A 143 -5.17 19.25 3.60
CA LEU A 143 -5.30 18.57 4.89
C LEU A 143 -6.00 19.45 5.93
N PRO A 144 -6.89 18.87 6.76
CA PRO A 144 -7.46 19.58 7.90
C PRO A 144 -6.36 19.90 8.92
N ALA A 145 -6.56 20.98 9.69
CA ALA A 145 -5.56 21.49 10.63
C ALA A 145 -4.99 20.44 11.62
N PRO A 146 -5.79 19.49 12.17
CA PRO A 146 -5.25 18.43 13.03
C PRO A 146 -4.28 17.51 12.29
N ALA A 147 -4.63 17.03 11.10
CA ALA A 147 -3.77 16.14 10.30
C ALA A 147 -2.49 16.85 9.84
N ARG A 148 -2.57 18.16 9.52
CA ARG A 148 -1.41 18.96 9.11
C ARG A 148 -0.37 19.12 10.23
N LYS A 149 -0.79 19.17 11.49
CA LYS A 149 0.12 19.26 12.66
C LYS A 149 0.80 17.93 13.00
N MET A 150 0.27 16.82 12.47
CA MET A 150 0.78 15.47 12.73
C MET A 150 1.84 15.01 11.73
N LEU A 151 2.05 15.78 10.66
CA LEU A 151 3.11 15.60 9.64
C LEU A 151 4.28 16.53 9.94
#